data_AF-F2NCJ6-F1
#
_entry.id   AF-F2NCJ6-F1
#
_cell.length_a   1.000
_cell.length_b   1.000
_cell.length_c   1.000
_cell.angle_alpha   90.00
_cell.angle_beta   90.00
_cell.angle_gamma   90.00
#
_symmetry.space_group_name_H-M   'P 1'
#
loop_
_entity.id
_entity.type
_entity.pdbx_description
1 polymer ?
#
loop_
_entity_poly.entity_id
_entity_poly.type
_entity_poly.pdbx_seq_one_letter_code
_entity_poly.pdbx_strand_id
1 'polypeptide(L)'
;MPKTTSKILCSVCRHPAREAIEAALLQGETRKSISQSYGISPWTLTRHKKHMDQYQQRIHTSPAHDAVQSQRQCLCDLQNLALEIIKKAKKGKDPAAALAGIREFVRLTTLLAKLPEGGAQTRENDFLHSSTWRELRTAILAALEPYPESRLAVIHALQSLHK
;
A
#
# COMPACT_ATOMS: atom_id res chain seq x y z
N MET A 1 14.11 15.59 44.45
CA MET A 1 13.20 14.43 44.53
C MET A 1 12.72 14.06 43.13
N PRO A 2 13.12 12.91 42.57
CA PRO A 2 12.66 12.48 41.25
C PRO A 2 11.19 12.07 41.33
N LYS A 3 10.32 12.75 40.57
CA LYS A 3 8.88 12.47 40.53
C LYS A 3 8.66 11.14 39.81
N THR A 4 8.10 10.18 40.55
CA THR A 4 7.62 8.88 40.06
C THR A 4 6.63 9.12 38.92
N THR A 5 7.02 8.78 37.70
CA THR A 5 6.19 8.88 36.50
C THR A 5 5.11 7.82 36.53
N SER A 6 4.04 8.08 37.29
CA SER A 6 2.78 7.33 37.14
C SER A 6 2.42 7.32 35.66
N LYS A 7 2.34 6.11 35.10
CA LYS A 7 1.84 5.82 33.76
C LYS A 7 0.38 6.29 33.71
N ILE A 8 0.15 7.59 33.50
CA ILE A 8 -1.20 8.14 33.36
C ILE A 8 -1.79 7.49 32.12
N LEU A 9 -2.73 6.59 32.34
CA LEU A 9 -3.49 5.92 31.29
C LEU A 9 -4.15 7.01 30.44
N CYS A 10 -3.72 7.13 29.19
CA CYS A 10 -4.31 8.09 28.27
C CYS A 10 -5.75 7.66 27.99
N SER A 11 -6.70 8.58 28.22
CA SER A 11 -8.11 8.31 27.98
C SER A 11 -8.42 8.03 26.50
N VAL A 12 -7.67 8.63 25.57
CA VAL A 12 -7.83 8.35 24.13
C VAL A 12 -7.42 6.91 23.78
N CYS A 13 -6.38 6.37 24.41
CA CYS A 13 -5.98 4.98 24.21
C CYS A 13 -7.04 3.95 24.63
N ARG A 14 -7.97 4.35 25.50
CA ARG A 14 -9.09 3.52 25.97
C ARG A 14 -10.44 3.96 25.38
N HIS A 15 -10.43 4.96 24.51
CA HIS A 15 -11.66 5.50 23.94
C HIS A 15 -12.22 4.51 22.91
N PRO A 16 -13.54 4.24 22.88
CA PRO A 16 -14.13 3.32 21.90
C PRO A 16 -13.89 3.79 20.46
N ALA A 17 -13.90 5.11 20.22
CA ALA A 17 -13.59 5.70 18.91
C ALA A 17 -12.09 6.01 18.71
N ARG A 18 -11.17 5.30 19.38
CA ARG A 18 -9.72 5.57 19.32
C ARG A 18 -9.22 5.65 17.88
N GLU A 19 -9.54 4.68 17.04
CA GLU A 19 -9.07 4.63 15.65
C GLU A 19 -9.52 5.84 14.84
N ALA A 20 -10.77 6.28 15.02
CA ALA A 20 -11.29 7.47 14.33
C ALA A 20 -10.60 8.77 14.79
N ILE A 21 -10.28 8.87 16.09
CA ILE A 21 -9.55 10.01 16.65
C ILE A 21 -8.10 10.02 16.16
N GLU A 22 -7.44 8.87 16.15
CA GLU A 22 -6.07 8.71 15.63
C GLU A 22 -6.02 9.06 14.13
N ALA A 23 -6.98 8.59 13.35
CA ALA A 23 -7.11 8.93 11.93
C ALA A 23 -7.28 10.44 11.71
N ALA A 24 -8.17 11.10 12.45
CA ALA A 24 -8.37 12.55 12.37
C ALA A 24 -7.08 13.33 12.73
N LEU A 25 -6.33 12.87 13.73
CA LEU A 25 -5.05 13.48 14.13
C LEU A 25 -3.96 13.31 13.06
N LEU A 26 -3.95 12.19 12.33
CA LEU A 26 -3.02 11.91 11.23
C LEU A 26 -3.38 12.69 9.96
N GLN A 27 -4.68 12.86 9.68
CA GLN A 27 -5.18 13.68 8.57
C GLN A 27 -4.98 15.19 8.78
N GLY A 28 -4.53 15.59 9.98
CA GLY A 28 -4.22 16.99 10.29
C GLY A 28 -5.43 17.81 10.74
N GLU A 29 -6.54 17.17 11.10
CA GLU A 29 -7.68 17.88 11.67
C GLU A 29 -7.30 18.67 12.93
N THR A 30 -7.94 19.82 13.12
CA THR A 30 -7.63 20.66 14.27
C THR A 30 -8.06 19.97 15.57
N ARG A 31 -7.22 20.04 16.61
CA ARG A 31 -7.55 19.49 17.93
C ARG A 31 -8.83 20.06 18.51
N LYS A 32 -9.22 21.28 18.09
CA LYS A 32 -10.49 21.92 18.47
C LYS A 32 -11.69 21.20 17.85
N SER A 33 -11.62 20.89 16.55
CA SER A 33 -12.65 20.10 15.84
C SER A 33 -12.82 18.73 16.49
N ILE A 34 -11.72 17.99 16.63
CA ILE A 34 -11.73 16.64 17.24
C ILE A 34 -12.25 16.68 18.68
N SER A 35 -11.88 17.73 19.44
CA SER A 35 -12.38 17.92 20.81
C SER A 35 -13.89 18.07 20.86
N GLN A 36 -14.49 18.82 19.94
CA GLN A 36 -15.94 19.01 19.84
C GLN A 36 -16.65 17.73 19.40
N SER A 37 -16.11 17.01 18.42
CA SER A 37 -16.73 15.80 17.88
C SER A 37 -16.71 14.62 18.86
N TYR A 38 -15.66 14.51 19.69
CA TYR A 38 -15.46 13.33 20.55
C TYR A 38 -15.48 13.64 22.05
N GLY A 39 -15.72 14.89 22.46
CA GLY A 39 -15.78 15.27 23.87
C GLY A 39 -14.45 15.15 24.63
N ILE A 40 -13.32 15.17 23.91
CA ILE A 40 -11.99 14.98 24.49
C ILE A 40 -11.28 16.33 24.63
N SER A 41 -10.68 16.60 25.78
CA SER A 41 -9.90 17.83 25.98
C SER A 41 -8.75 17.97 24.96
N PRO A 42 -8.53 19.16 24.36
CA PRO A 42 -7.42 19.39 23.43
C PRO A 42 -6.04 19.05 24.02
N TRP A 43 -5.87 19.24 25.33
CA TRP A 43 -4.63 18.86 26.04
C TRP A 43 -4.39 17.35 26.02
N THR A 44 -5.46 16.57 26.14
CA THR A 44 -5.39 15.11 26.07
C THR A 44 -5.00 14.66 24.66
N LEU A 45 -5.56 15.30 23.62
CA LEU A 45 -5.19 15.05 22.22
C LEU A 45 -3.71 15.38 21.94
N THR A 46 -3.19 16.47 22.51
CA THR A 46 -1.76 16.82 22.40
C THR A 46 -0.86 15.77 23.01
N ARG A 47 -1.17 15.30 24.23
CA ARG A 47 -0.41 14.23 24.88
C ARG A 47 -0.58 12.89 24.15
N HIS A 48 -1.74 12.67 23.53
CA HIS A 48 -1.99 11.48 22.74
C HIS A 48 -1.11 11.44 21.49
N LYS A 49 -1.12 12.52 20.71
CA LYS A 49 -0.25 12.68 19.54
C LYS A 49 1.22 12.43 19.87
N LYS A 50 1.72 12.99 21.00
CA LYS A 50 3.12 12.79 21.40
C LYS A 50 3.53 11.32 21.56
N HIS A 51 2.67 10.45 22.10
CA HIS A 51 3.02 9.03 22.21
C HIS A 51 2.72 8.25 20.92
N MET A 52 1.78 8.70 20.09
CA MET A 52 1.65 8.18 18.73
C MET A 52 2.93 8.40 17.95
N ASP A 53 3.47 9.63 17.98
CA ASP A 53 4.73 9.98 17.31
C ASP A 53 5.89 9.11 17.82
N GLN A 54 5.97 8.88 19.13
CA GLN A 54 6.98 7.97 19.73
C GLN A 54 6.80 6.52 19.31
N TYR A 55 5.57 6.04 19.19
CA TYR A 55 5.27 4.68 18.74
C TYR A 55 5.60 4.52 17.25
N GLN A 56 5.23 5.51 16.42
CA GLN A 56 5.59 5.56 15.00
C GLN A 56 7.10 5.58 14.81
N GLN A 57 7.83 6.40 15.56
CA GLN A 57 9.30 6.42 15.51
C GLN A 57 9.89 5.04 15.82
N ARG A 58 9.39 4.33 16.84
CA ARG A 58 9.85 2.97 17.16
C ARG A 58 9.53 1.94 16.08
N ILE A 59 8.38 2.07 15.42
CA ILE A 59 8.05 1.23 14.26
C ILE A 59 9.02 1.53 13.12
N HIS A 60 9.19 2.81 12.78
CA HIS A 60 10.05 3.21 11.66
C HIS A 60 11.52 2.89 11.87
N THR A 61 12.02 2.84 13.11
CA THR A 61 13.41 2.42 13.40
C THR A 61 13.52 0.94 13.75
N SER A 62 12.46 0.14 13.56
CA SER A 62 12.51 -1.29 13.76
C SER A 62 13.19 -1.96 12.56
N PRO A 63 14.19 -2.85 12.75
CA PRO A 63 14.82 -3.59 11.66
C PRO A 63 13.81 -4.36 10.79
N ALA A 64 12.69 -4.80 11.38
CA ALA A 64 11.62 -5.49 10.65
C ALA A 64 10.86 -4.54 9.72
N HIS A 65 10.63 -3.29 10.12
CA HIS A 65 10.02 -2.28 9.25
C HIS A 65 10.96 -1.89 8.10
N ASP A 66 12.25 -1.72 8.38
CA ASP A 66 13.27 -1.41 7.38
C ASP A 66 13.45 -2.54 6.36
N ALA A 67 13.40 -3.79 6.81
CA ALA A 67 13.43 -4.96 5.92
C ALA A 67 12.21 -4.98 4.98
N VAL A 68 11.00 -4.71 5.49
CA VAL A 68 9.78 -4.65 4.66
C VAL A 68 9.84 -3.47 3.69
N GLN A 69 10.34 -2.32 4.12
CA GLN A 69 10.46 -1.17 3.22
C GLN A 69 11.53 -1.35 2.13
N SER A 70 12.70 -1.90 2.48
CA SER A 70 13.73 -2.20 1.48
C SER A 70 13.25 -3.24 0.47
N GLN A 71 12.49 -4.26 0.91
CA GLN A 71 11.86 -5.23 0.02
C GLN A 71 10.81 -4.57 -0.90
N ARG A 72 9.97 -3.67 -0.37
CA ARG A 72 9.02 -2.89 -1.16
C ARG A 72 9.73 -2.03 -2.22
N GLN A 73 10.77 -1.31 -1.82
CA GLN A 73 11.55 -0.47 -2.74
C GLN A 73 12.17 -1.30 -3.87
N CYS A 74 12.76 -2.45 -3.55
CA CYS A 74 13.33 -3.35 -4.55
C CYS A 74 12.28 -3.81 -5.58
N LEU A 75 11.06 -4.15 -5.13
CA LEU A 75 9.98 -4.52 -6.04
C LEU A 75 9.48 -3.35 -6.90
N CYS A 76 9.45 -2.12 -6.36
CA CYS A 76 9.14 -0.92 -7.14
C CYS A 76 10.20 -0.66 -8.23
N ASP A 77 11.48 -0.84 -7.91
CA ASP A 77 12.58 -0.67 -8.88
C ASP A 77 12.47 -1.69 -10.02
N LEU A 78 12.16 -2.95 -9.70
CA LEU A 78 11.88 -3.99 -10.69
C LEU A 78 10.64 -3.66 -11.55
N GLN A 79 9.59 -3.09 -10.95
CA GLN A 79 8.39 -2.69 -11.66
C GLN A 79 8.68 -1.57 -12.67
N ASN A 80 9.51 -0.60 -12.28
CA ASN A 80 10.00 0.45 -13.18
C ASN A 80 10.84 -0.11 -14.33
N LEU A 81 11.71 -1.08 -14.05
CA LEU A 81 12.48 -1.76 -15.10
C LEU A 81 11.56 -2.49 -16.10
N ALA A 82 10.54 -3.19 -15.61
CA ALA A 82 9.55 -3.84 -16.47
C ALA A 82 8.83 -2.82 -17.38
N LEU A 83 8.46 -1.65 -16.84
CA LEU A 83 7.88 -0.56 -17.63
C LEU A 83 8.83 -0.06 -18.73
N GLU A 84 10.11 0.09 -18.42
CA GLU A 84 11.12 0.51 -19.41
C GLU A 84 11.29 -0.53 -20.53
N ILE A 85 11.27 -1.82 -20.19
CA ILE A 85 11.30 -2.92 -21.17
C ILE A 85 10.05 -2.85 -22.08
N ILE A 86 8.86 -2.67 -21.50
CA ILE A 86 7.61 -2.53 -22.28
C ILE A 86 7.71 -1.33 -23.23
N LYS A 87 8.21 -0.18 -22.77
CA LYS A 87 8.39 1.02 -23.60
C LYS A 87 9.35 0.77 -24.76
N LYS A 88 10.49 0.11 -24.50
CA LYS A 88 11.48 -0.24 -25.54
C LYS A 88 10.91 -1.23 -26.56
N ALA A 89 10.22 -2.27 -26.08
CA ALA A 89 9.57 -3.27 -26.92
C ALA A 89 8.51 -2.65 -27.84
N LYS A 90 7.69 -1.72 -27.32
CA LYS A 90 6.73 -0.95 -28.13
C LYS A 90 7.41 -0.13 -29.23
N LYS A 91 8.52 0.56 -28.91
CA LYS A 91 9.29 1.33 -29.91
C LYS A 91 9.93 0.43 -30.96
N GLY A 92 10.47 -0.72 -30.55
CA GLY A 92 11.07 -1.72 -31.43
C GLY A 92 10.07 -2.57 -32.22
N LYS A 93 8.77 -2.40 -32.00
CA LYS A 93 7.69 -3.24 -32.56
C LYS A 93 7.89 -4.74 -32.28
N ASP A 94 8.40 -5.07 -31.09
CA ASP A 94 8.53 -6.45 -30.61
C ASP A 94 7.36 -6.78 -29.66
N PRO A 95 6.28 -7.39 -30.15
CA PRO A 95 5.12 -7.73 -29.32
C PRO A 95 5.43 -8.81 -28.28
N ALA A 96 6.38 -9.72 -28.55
CA ALA A 96 6.73 -10.79 -27.62
C ALA A 96 7.44 -10.23 -26.38
N ALA A 97 8.41 -9.32 -26.58
CA ALA A 97 9.07 -8.62 -25.47
C ALA A 97 8.09 -7.72 -24.69
N ALA A 98 7.13 -7.08 -25.37
CA ALA A 98 6.11 -6.25 -24.70
C ALA A 98 5.19 -7.10 -23.80
N LEU A 99 4.74 -8.26 -24.29
CA LEU A 99 3.91 -9.20 -23.51
C LEU A 99 4.67 -9.78 -22.32
N ALA A 100 5.95 -10.12 -22.49
CA ALA A 100 6.81 -10.58 -21.40
C ALA A 100 6.95 -9.51 -20.31
N GLY A 101 7.20 -8.25 -20.69
CA GLY A 101 7.27 -7.13 -19.76
C GLY A 101 5.96 -6.90 -19.00
N ILE A 102 4.80 -6.98 -19.68
CA ILE A 102 3.48 -6.83 -19.04
C ILE A 102 3.24 -7.94 -18.01
N ARG A 103 3.61 -9.19 -18.33
CA ARG A 103 3.47 -10.32 -17.41
C ARG A 103 4.25 -10.10 -16.12
N GLU A 104 5.50 -9.67 -16.25
CA GLU A 104 6.36 -9.37 -15.10
C GLU A 104 5.85 -8.18 -14.29
N PHE A 105 5.36 -7.13 -14.97
CA PHE A 105 4.75 -5.99 -14.31
C PHE A 105 3.54 -6.40 -13.44
N VAL A 106 2.63 -7.23 -13.96
CA VAL A 106 1.47 -7.73 -13.19
C VAL A 106 1.91 -8.60 -12.01
N ARG A 107 2.91 -9.46 -12.21
CA ARG A 107 3.48 -10.31 -11.14
C ARG A 107 4.08 -9.45 -10.02
N LEU A 108 4.89 -8.46 -10.35
CA LEU A 108 5.51 -7.54 -9.39
C LEU A 108 4.46 -6.71 -8.64
N THR A 109 3.43 -6.24 -9.34
CA THR A 109 2.31 -5.53 -8.73
C THR A 109 1.56 -6.41 -7.73
N THR A 110 1.36 -7.69 -8.07
CA THR A 110 0.74 -8.67 -7.18
C THR A 110 1.60 -8.94 -5.94
N LEU A 111 2.92 -9.02 -6.09
CA LEU A 111 3.85 -9.19 -4.96
C LEU A 111 3.86 -7.96 -4.05
N LEU A 112 3.85 -6.74 -4.62
CA LEU A 112 3.72 -5.50 -3.86
C LEU A 112 2.41 -5.45 -3.05
N ALA A 113 1.29 -5.88 -3.65
CA ALA A 113 0.00 -5.93 -2.97
C ALA A 113 -0.05 -6.95 -1.81
N LYS A 114 0.82 -7.97 -1.83
CA LYS A 114 0.95 -8.97 -0.76
C LYS A 114 1.89 -8.54 0.38
N LEU A 115 2.69 -7.48 0.19
CA LEU A 115 3.55 -6.98 1.26
C LEU A 115 2.72 -6.25 2.31
N PRO A 116 2.94 -6.52 3.61
CA PRO A 116 2.24 -5.78 4.66
C PRO A 116 2.56 -4.29 4.53
N GLU A 117 1.52 -3.46 4.47
CA GLU A 117 1.65 -2.03 4.63
C GLU A 117 1.95 -1.80 6.11
N GLY A 118 3.12 -1.25 6.44
CA GLY A 118 3.58 -1.13 7.82
C GLY A 118 2.60 -0.35 8.69
N GLY A 119 1.70 -1.05 9.38
CA GLY A 119 0.72 -0.49 10.31
C GLY A 119 -0.73 -0.64 9.81
N ALA A 120 -1.49 -1.45 10.55
CA ALA A 120 -2.91 -1.75 10.41
C ALA A 120 -3.28 -2.77 9.31
N GLN A 121 -3.83 -3.89 9.79
CA GLN A 121 -4.60 -4.93 9.12
C GLN A 121 -4.60 -4.88 7.60
N THR A 122 -3.93 -5.86 7.00
CA THR A 122 -4.20 -6.36 5.64
C THR A 122 -5.71 -6.49 5.42
N ARG A 123 -6.33 -5.44 4.87
CA ARG A 123 -7.60 -5.57 4.17
C ARG A 123 -7.28 -6.31 2.89
N GLU A 124 -7.73 -7.56 2.83
CA GLU A 124 -7.60 -8.41 1.66
C GLU A 124 -8.00 -7.65 0.39
N ASN A 125 -7.07 -7.58 -0.57
CA ASN A 125 -7.35 -7.62 -2.00
C ASN A 125 -8.27 -6.54 -2.63
N ASP A 126 -8.27 -5.29 -2.18
CA ASP A 126 -9.02 -4.24 -2.90
C ASP A 126 -8.41 -3.90 -4.29
N PHE A 127 -7.14 -4.25 -4.53
CA PHE A 127 -6.49 -4.03 -5.83
C PHE A 127 -7.15 -4.79 -6.98
N LEU A 128 -7.52 -6.07 -6.76
CA LEU A 128 -8.20 -6.91 -7.76
C LEU A 128 -9.65 -6.46 -8.01
N HIS A 129 -10.24 -5.73 -7.08
CA HIS A 129 -11.61 -5.21 -7.18
C HIS A 129 -11.67 -3.74 -7.64
N SER A 130 -10.52 -3.04 -7.62
CA SER A 130 -10.42 -1.66 -8.10
C SER A 130 -10.96 -1.52 -9.53
N SER A 131 -11.73 -0.46 -9.77
CA SER A 131 -12.22 -0.11 -11.12
C SER A 131 -11.04 0.07 -12.09
N THR A 132 -9.93 0.63 -11.61
CA THR A 132 -8.69 0.84 -12.37
C THR A 132 -8.12 -0.48 -12.91
N TRP A 133 -8.10 -1.55 -12.10
CA TRP A 133 -7.65 -2.87 -12.57
C TRP A 133 -8.59 -3.45 -13.64
N ARG A 134 -9.91 -3.29 -13.46
CA ARG A 134 -10.89 -3.71 -14.46
C ARG A 134 -10.73 -2.97 -15.78
N GLU A 135 -10.53 -1.66 -15.74
CA GLU A 135 -10.29 -0.84 -16.94
C GLU A 135 -9.00 -1.24 -17.65
N LEU A 136 -7.90 -1.41 -16.91
CA LEU A 136 -6.63 -1.85 -17.46
C LEU A 136 -6.73 -3.24 -18.10
N ARG A 137 -7.36 -4.21 -17.42
CA ARG A 137 -7.60 -5.56 -17.96
C ARG A 137 -8.41 -5.51 -19.24
N THR A 138 -9.46 -4.70 -19.27
CA THR A 138 -10.34 -4.55 -20.44
C THR A 138 -9.57 -3.94 -21.61
N ALA A 139 -8.78 -2.89 -21.37
CA ALA A 139 -7.95 -2.26 -22.39
C ALA A 139 -6.89 -3.22 -22.96
N ILE A 140 -6.25 -4.04 -22.11
CA ILE A 140 -5.29 -5.06 -22.55
C ILE A 140 -5.98 -6.12 -23.41
N LEU A 141 -7.14 -6.62 -22.99
CA LEU A 141 -7.89 -7.64 -23.75
C LEU A 141 -8.39 -7.09 -25.09
N ALA A 142 -8.88 -5.84 -25.12
CA ALA A 142 -9.29 -5.18 -26.36
C ALA A 142 -8.12 -4.96 -27.33
N ALA A 143 -6.95 -4.54 -26.83
CA ALA A 143 -5.76 -4.37 -27.65
C ALA A 143 -5.22 -5.69 -28.24
N LEU A 144 -5.52 -6.83 -27.60
CA LEU A 144 -5.14 -8.17 -28.06
C LEU A 144 -6.18 -8.81 -29.00
N GLU A 145 -7.36 -8.21 -29.15
CA GLU A 145 -8.44 -8.75 -29.99
C GLU A 145 -8.02 -8.94 -31.47
N PRO A 146 -7.27 -8.01 -32.10
CA PRO A 146 -6.79 -8.19 -33.48
C PRO A 146 -5.69 -9.25 -33.64
N TYR A 147 -5.10 -9.74 -32.54
CA TYR A 147 -3.90 -10.60 -32.55
C TYR A 147 -4.17 -11.95 -31.85
N PRO A 148 -4.86 -12.89 -32.52
CA PRO A 148 -5.33 -14.13 -31.91
C PRO A 148 -4.21 -15.01 -31.35
N GLU A 149 -3.07 -15.11 -32.04
CA GLU A 149 -1.88 -15.82 -31.54
C GLU A 149 -1.31 -15.19 -30.25
N SER A 150 -1.28 -13.86 -30.18
CA SER A 150 -0.79 -13.14 -28.99
C SER A 150 -1.72 -13.36 -27.78
N ARG A 151 -3.03 -13.38 -28.03
CA ARG A 151 -4.04 -13.68 -27.01
C ARG A 151 -3.87 -15.09 -26.44
N LEU A 152 -3.65 -16.10 -27.30
CA LEU A 152 -3.40 -17.48 -26.87
C LEU A 152 -2.12 -17.59 -26.03
N ALA A 153 -1.03 -16.94 -26.45
CA ALA A 153 0.22 -16.93 -25.69
C ALA A 153 0.07 -16.35 -24.28
N VAL A 154 -0.76 -15.30 -24.13
CA VAL A 154 -1.10 -14.72 -22.83
C VAL A 154 -1.92 -15.69 -21.98
N ILE A 155 -2.94 -16.35 -22.55
CA ILE A 155 -3.76 -17.34 -21.83
C ILE A 155 -2.91 -18.48 -21.28
N HIS A 156 -2.06 -19.08 -22.12
CA HIS A 156 -1.18 -20.17 -21.69
C HIS A 156 -0.25 -19.76 -20.54
N ALA A 157 0.28 -18.54 -20.60
CA ALA A 157 1.11 -18.02 -19.53
C ALA A 157 0.35 -17.78 -18.23
N LEU A 158 -0.87 -17.24 -18.31
CA LEU A 158 -1.71 -17.03 -17.12
C LEU A 158 -2.14 -18.36 -16.48
N GLN A 159 -2.40 -19.39 -17.28
CA GLN A 159 -2.68 -20.74 -16.78
C GLN A 159 -1.49 -21.36 -16.05
N SER A 160 -0.26 -21.07 -16.49
CA SER A 160 0.96 -21.57 -15.83
C SER A 160 1.23 -20.94 -14.46
N LEU A 161 0.62 -19.79 -14.15
CA LEU A 161 0.76 -19.09 -12.87
C LEU A 161 -0.22 -19.55 -11.79
N HIS A 162 -1.23 -20.36 -12.15
CA HIS A 162 -2.25 -20.90 -11.22
C HIS A 162 -1.97 -22.35 -10.78
N LYS A 163 -0.80 -22.90 -11.12
CA LYS A 163 -0.27 -24.17 -10.58
C LYS A 163 0.75 -23.87 -9.49
#